data_AF-A0AAD7SKX1-F1
#
_entry.id   AF-A0AAD7SKX1-F1
#
_cell.length_a   1.000
_cell.length_b   1.000
_cell.length_c   1.000
_cell.angle_alpha   90.00
_cell.angle_beta   90.00
_cell.angle_gamma   90.00
#
_symmetry.space_group_name_H-M   'P 1'
#
loop_
_entity.id
_entity.type
_entity.pdbx_description
1 polymer ?
#
loop_
_entity_poly.entity_id
_entity_poly.type
_entity_poly.pdbx_seq_one_letter_code
_entity_poly.pdbx_strand_id
1 'polypeptide(L)'
;MNQDRPGGQKPMNSYVISDLEVCGLEDSKFIELPKAYTHGSIPVHTENIPKQSEIRKWPYLSEVRLPEIEADVGLLIGANCSSAMEPWHVINSRNGGPYAVKTAIGWVVNGPIRKELSEKEKPPHCSVNRITVTEIEKLLV
;
A
#
# COMPACT_ATOMS: atom_id res chain seq x y z
N MET A 1 30.10 12.32 14.43
CA MET A 1 29.74 12.48 13.01
C MET A 1 29.38 11.09 12.51
N ASN A 2 28.15 10.63 12.79
CA ASN A 2 27.73 9.27 12.51
C ASN A 2 27.13 9.23 11.12
N GLN A 3 27.82 8.57 10.20
CA GLN A 3 27.30 8.28 8.87
C GLN A 3 26.29 7.14 9.00
N ASP A 4 25.04 7.40 8.62
CA ASP A 4 24.00 6.39 8.48
C ASP A 4 24.42 5.37 7.42
N ARG A 5 24.55 4.10 7.80
CA ARG A 5 24.82 3.00 6.86
C ARG A 5 23.53 2.63 6.13
N PRO A 6 23.50 2.59 4.79
CA PRO A 6 22.37 2.04 4.04
C PRO A 6 22.16 0.58 4.45
N GLY A 7 20.96 0.22 4.88
CA GLY A 7 20.58 -1.16 5.19
C GLY A 7 20.73 -1.60 6.66
N GLY A 8 21.04 -0.69 7.59
CA GLY A 8 21.01 -1.01 9.02
C GLY A 8 19.58 -1.30 9.51
N GLN A 9 19.32 -2.53 9.95
CA GLN A 9 18.07 -2.86 10.65
C GLN A 9 18.06 -2.11 11.98
N LYS A 10 17.03 -1.29 12.20
CA LYS A 10 16.81 -0.59 13.46
C LYS A 10 15.66 -1.27 14.22
N PRO A 11 15.93 -1.96 15.34
CA PRO A 11 14.87 -2.49 16.18
C PRO A 11 13.98 -1.37 16.69
N MET A 12 12.69 -1.65 16.82
CA MET A 12 11.72 -0.72 17.38
C MET A 12 10.69 -1.46 18.21
N ASN A 13 10.18 -0.78 19.24
CA ASN A 13 9.07 -1.28 20.00
C ASN A 13 7.79 -1.19 19.15
N SER A 14 6.93 -2.18 19.28
CA SER A 14 5.64 -2.26 18.62
C SER A 14 4.62 -2.86 19.59
N TYR A 15 3.40 -2.36 19.54
CA TYR A 15 2.25 -2.95 20.21
C TYR A 15 1.49 -3.83 19.23
N VAL A 16 0.97 -4.94 19.74
CA VAL A 16 0.07 -5.81 18.98
C VAL A 16 -1.36 -5.36 19.23
N ILE A 17 -2.07 -5.04 18.16
CA ILE A 17 -3.49 -4.73 18.19
C ILE A 17 -4.23 -5.92 17.59
N SER A 18 -5.25 -6.40 18.29
CA SER A 18 -6.14 -7.48 17.85
C SER A 18 -7.56 -6.94 17.68
N ASP A 19 -8.43 -7.74 17.08
CA ASP A 19 -9.87 -7.44 16.94
C ASP A 19 -10.17 -6.15 16.14
N LEU A 20 -9.29 -5.84 15.17
CA LEU A 20 -9.54 -4.77 14.21
C LEU A 20 -10.40 -5.29 13.05
N GLU A 21 -11.34 -4.47 12.62
CA GLU A 21 -12.16 -4.72 11.44
C GLU A 21 -12.08 -3.54 10.48
N VAL A 22 -12.20 -3.82 9.17
CA VAL A 22 -12.26 -2.81 8.12
C VAL A 22 -13.41 -3.06 7.17
N CYS A 23 -13.95 -2.00 6.56
CA CYS A 23 -14.95 -2.07 5.51
C CYS A 23 -14.58 -1.10 4.38
N GLY A 24 -15.12 -1.34 3.18
CA GLY A 24 -15.05 -0.38 2.09
C GLY A 24 -15.84 0.90 2.41
N LEU A 25 -15.45 2.03 1.83
CA LEU A 25 -16.07 3.33 2.12
C LEU A 25 -17.57 3.39 1.81
N GLU A 26 -18.02 2.60 0.83
CA GLU A 26 -19.41 2.54 0.39
C GLU A 26 -20.07 1.21 0.76
N ASP A 27 -19.38 0.37 1.54
CA ASP A 27 -19.80 -0.99 1.87
C ASP A 27 -20.16 -1.11 3.36
N SER A 28 -21.04 -2.05 3.70
CA SER A 28 -21.45 -2.32 5.09
C SER A 28 -20.87 -3.62 5.65
N LYS A 29 -20.08 -4.35 4.85
CA LYS A 29 -19.50 -5.63 5.24
C LYS A 29 -18.12 -5.39 5.85
N PHE A 30 -17.98 -5.78 7.11
CA PHE A 30 -16.72 -5.72 7.83
C PHE A 30 -15.89 -6.98 7.57
N ILE A 31 -14.58 -6.80 7.59
CA ILE A 31 -13.57 -7.84 7.43
C ILE A 31 -12.65 -7.75 8.65
N GLU A 32 -12.60 -8.83 9.41
CA GLU A 32 -11.64 -9.00 10.49
C GLU A 32 -10.20 -9.02 9.94
N LEU A 33 -9.34 -8.20 10.54
CA LEU A 33 -7.92 -8.16 10.23
C LEU A 33 -7.15 -9.13 11.14
N PRO A 34 -6.09 -9.77 10.62
CA PRO A 34 -5.08 -10.39 11.46
C PRO A 34 -4.48 -9.37 12.44
N LYS A 35 -3.75 -9.87 13.46
CA LYS A 35 -2.98 -9.02 14.39
C LYS A 35 -2.22 -7.92 13.65
N ALA A 36 -2.49 -6.68 14.02
CA ALA A 36 -1.79 -5.52 13.50
C ALA A 36 -0.67 -5.10 14.46
N TYR A 37 0.35 -4.46 13.90
CA TYR A 37 1.53 -4.01 14.64
C TYR A 37 1.65 -2.51 14.50
N THR A 38 1.81 -1.79 15.61
CA THR A 38 1.97 -0.34 15.58
C THR A 38 3.36 0.05 15.11
N HIS A 39 3.44 1.16 14.35
CA HIS A 39 4.69 1.79 13.95
C HIS A 39 4.60 3.29 14.22
N GLY A 40 5.65 3.92 14.76
CA GLY A 40 5.60 5.34 15.15
C GLY A 40 5.39 6.34 14.01
N SER A 41 5.65 5.91 12.77
CA SER A 41 5.34 6.67 11.54
C SER A 41 5.26 5.71 10.36
N ILE A 42 4.14 5.66 9.64
CA ILE A 42 4.07 4.90 8.39
C ILE A 42 4.77 5.73 7.30
N PRO A 43 5.85 5.23 6.66
CA PRO A 43 6.64 6.01 5.71
C PRO A 43 5.96 6.06 4.33
N VAL A 44 4.76 6.65 4.28
CA VAL A 44 3.99 6.89 3.07
C VAL A 44 3.78 8.39 2.93
N HIS A 45 4.15 8.92 1.76
CA HIS A 45 3.87 10.30 1.40
C HIS A 45 2.53 10.36 0.66
N THR A 46 1.69 11.34 0.97
CA THR A 46 0.40 11.56 0.28
C THR A 46 0.58 11.80 -1.21
N GLU A 47 1.73 12.35 -1.61
CA GLU A 47 2.15 12.48 -3.00
C GLU A 47 2.27 11.13 -3.73
N ASN A 48 2.46 10.00 -3.03
CA ASN A 48 2.53 8.66 -3.62
C ASN A 48 1.15 8.04 -3.84
N ILE A 49 0.08 8.63 -3.28
CA ILE A 49 -1.28 8.14 -3.44
C ILE A 49 -1.77 8.50 -4.85
N PRO A 50 -2.19 7.53 -5.67
CA PRO A 50 -2.62 7.81 -7.03
C PRO A 50 -3.92 8.62 -7.04
N LYS A 51 -3.98 9.63 -7.90
CA LYS A 51 -5.18 10.45 -8.11
C LYS A 51 -6.02 9.91 -9.25
N GLN A 52 -7.34 10.14 -9.19
CA GLN A 52 -8.25 9.77 -10.28
C GLN A 52 -7.84 10.39 -11.64
N SER A 53 -7.25 11.59 -11.65
CA SER A 53 -6.72 12.24 -12.86
C SER A 53 -5.56 11.46 -13.50
N GLU A 54 -4.78 10.72 -12.72
CA GLU A 54 -3.68 9.90 -13.21
C GLU A 54 -4.20 8.58 -13.80
N ILE A 55 -5.20 7.98 -13.17
CA ILE A 55 -5.88 6.78 -13.68
C ILE A 55 -6.59 7.06 -15.00
N ARG A 56 -7.20 8.23 -15.15
CA ARG A 56 -7.88 8.65 -16.41
C ARG A 56 -6.96 8.70 -17.63
N LYS A 57 -5.63 8.71 -17.45
CA LYS A 57 -4.65 8.60 -18.55
C LYS A 57 -4.61 7.21 -19.20
N TRP A 58 -5.24 6.21 -18.57
CA TRP A 58 -5.29 4.82 -19.00
C TRP A 58 -6.74 4.46 -19.38
N PRO A 59 -7.15 4.57 -20.66
CA PRO A 59 -8.55 4.42 -21.06
C PRO A 59 -9.16 3.06 -20.72
N TYR A 60 -8.34 2.00 -20.62
CA TYR A 60 -8.81 0.67 -20.25
C TYR A 60 -9.09 0.50 -18.75
N LEU A 61 -8.72 1.47 -17.91
CA LEU A 61 -9.07 1.53 -16.49
C LEU A 61 -10.29 2.45 -16.25
N SER A 62 -11.17 2.60 -17.24
CA SER A 62 -12.32 3.51 -17.19
C SER A 62 -13.31 3.20 -16.06
N GLU A 63 -13.36 1.95 -15.60
CA GLU A 63 -14.19 1.45 -14.49
C GLU A 63 -13.63 1.81 -13.11
N VAL A 64 -12.32 2.12 -13.03
CA VAL A 64 -11.67 2.40 -11.75
C VAL A 64 -12.05 3.79 -11.25
N ARG A 65 -12.61 3.82 -10.05
CA ARG A 65 -12.97 5.03 -9.30
C ARG A 65 -12.22 5.03 -7.97
N LEU A 66 -11.32 5.99 -7.80
CA LEU A 66 -10.57 6.20 -6.57
C LEU A 66 -11.24 7.32 -5.76
N PRO A 67 -11.52 7.11 -4.46
CA PRO A 67 -12.04 8.15 -3.58
C PRO A 67 -10.99 9.25 -3.38
N GLU A 68 -11.44 10.48 -3.21
CA GLU A 68 -10.60 11.60 -2.77
C GLU A 68 -10.71 11.71 -1.25
N ILE A 69 -9.60 11.42 -0.55
CA ILE A 69 -9.55 11.36 0.91
C ILE A 69 -8.45 12.32 1.37
N GLU A 70 -8.82 13.33 2.15
CA GLU A 70 -7.88 14.25 2.79
C GLU A 70 -7.47 13.71 4.17
N ALA A 71 -6.72 12.61 4.18
CA ALA A 71 -6.21 11.99 5.41
C ALA A 71 -4.86 11.31 5.19
N ASP A 72 -4.08 11.19 6.26
CA ASP A 72 -2.84 10.43 6.27
C ASP A 72 -3.09 8.91 6.31
N VAL A 73 -2.11 8.12 5.84
CA VAL A 73 -2.18 6.65 5.90
C VAL A 73 -1.95 6.18 7.33
N GLY A 74 -3.01 5.71 7.98
CA GLY A 74 -2.97 5.17 9.35
C GLY A 74 -2.82 3.65 9.45
N LEU A 75 -3.06 2.91 8.36
CA LEU A 75 -3.06 1.45 8.35
C LEU A 75 -2.52 0.90 7.03
N LEU A 76 -1.65 -0.10 7.11
CA LEU A 76 -1.21 -0.90 5.96
C LEU A 76 -1.79 -2.31 6.08
N ILE A 77 -2.55 -2.72 5.07
CA ILE A 77 -3.09 -4.07 4.97
C ILE A 77 -2.22 -4.84 3.97
N GLY A 78 -1.62 -5.93 4.43
CA GLY A 78 -0.77 -6.78 3.60
C GLY A 78 -1.51 -7.99 3.05
N ALA A 79 -0.79 -8.79 2.27
CA ALA A 79 -1.27 -10.06 1.72
C ALA A 79 -1.61 -11.12 2.79
N ASN A 80 -1.28 -10.89 4.06
CA ASN A 80 -1.66 -11.75 5.18
C ASN A 80 -3.16 -11.68 5.51
N CYS A 81 -3.90 -10.67 5.03
CA CYS A 81 -5.36 -10.62 5.13
C CYS A 81 -5.98 -11.04 3.79
N SER A 82 -6.13 -12.35 3.58
CA SER A 82 -6.62 -12.91 2.31
C SER A 82 -8.03 -12.41 1.95
N SER A 83 -8.90 -12.25 2.94
CA SER A 83 -10.26 -11.73 2.80
C SER A 83 -10.32 -10.30 2.24
N ALA A 84 -9.39 -9.43 2.65
CA ALA A 84 -9.29 -8.06 2.12
C ALA A 84 -8.66 -8.00 0.72
N MET A 85 -7.82 -8.98 0.39
CA MET A 85 -7.04 -9.03 -0.86
C MET A 85 -7.69 -9.88 -1.96
N GLU A 86 -8.81 -10.56 -1.66
CA GLU A 86 -9.51 -11.42 -2.60
C GLU A 86 -9.96 -10.63 -3.84
N PRO A 87 -9.54 -11.05 -5.06
CA PRO A 87 -9.92 -10.37 -6.29
C PRO A 87 -11.37 -10.71 -6.68
N TRP A 88 -12.22 -9.69 -6.77
CA TRP A 88 -13.60 -9.82 -7.26
C TRP A 88 -13.71 -9.48 -8.74
N HIS A 89 -12.83 -8.60 -9.22
CA HIS A 89 -12.71 -8.24 -10.63
C HIS A 89 -11.29 -7.80 -10.94
N VAL A 90 -10.76 -8.19 -12.09
CA VAL A 90 -9.41 -7.86 -12.53
C VAL A 90 -9.44 -7.21 -13.90
N ILE A 91 -8.86 -6.02 -14.01
CA ILE A 91 -8.60 -5.34 -15.28
C ILE A 91 -7.12 -5.48 -15.59
N ASN A 92 -6.81 -6.30 -16.60
CA ASN A 92 -5.44 -6.57 -17.02
C ASN A 92 -4.73 -5.32 -17.55
N SER A 93 -3.42 -5.25 -17.34
CA SER A 93 -2.60 -4.18 -17.91
C SER A 93 -2.52 -4.25 -19.43
N ARG A 94 -2.19 -3.11 -20.05
CA ARG A 94 -1.85 -3.04 -21.47
C ARG A 94 -0.48 -2.41 -21.64
N ASN A 95 0.36 -3.01 -22.47
CA ASN A 95 1.68 -2.50 -22.84
C ASN A 95 2.58 -2.16 -21.64
N GLY A 96 2.61 -3.01 -20.61
CA GLY A 96 3.40 -2.79 -19.39
C GLY A 96 2.88 -1.67 -18.47
N GLY A 97 1.67 -1.16 -18.73
CA GLY A 97 0.99 -0.19 -17.87
C GLY A 97 0.42 -0.79 -16.58
N PRO A 98 -0.33 0.00 -15.80
CA PRO A 98 -0.93 -0.46 -14.57
C PRO A 98 -2.08 -1.47 -14.83
N TYR A 99 -2.35 -2.32 -13.86
CA TYR A 99 -3.54 -3.15 -13.79
C TYR A 99 -4.34 -2.81 -12.53
N ALA A 100 -5.61 -3.18 -12.48
CA ALA A 100 -6.46 -2.92 -11.32
C ALA A 100 -7.19 -4.17 -10.84
N VAL A 101 -7.38 -4.25 -9.54
CA VAL A 101 -8.10 -5.34 -8.87
C VAL A 101 -9.16 -4.73 -7.96
N LYS A 102 -10.42 -5.11 -8.14
CA LYS A 102 -11.49 -4.80 -7.18
C LYS A 102 -11.46 -5.85 -6.10
N THR A 103 -11.45 -5.42 -4.84
CA THR A 103 -11.64 -6.29 -3.67
C THR A 103 -12.84 -5.82 -2.86
N ALA A 104 -13.13 -6.54 -1.77
CA ALA A 104 -14.17 -6.21 -0.81
C ALA A 104 -14.03 -4.84 -0.12
N ILE A 105 -12.84 -4.21 -0.16
CA ILE A 105 -12.57 -2.92 0.48
C ILE A 105 -12.26 -1.79 -0.51
N GLY A 106 -12.33 -2.04 -1.82
CA GLY A 106 -12.12 -1.01 -2.83
C GLY A 106 -11.30 -1.46 -4.04
N TRP A 107 -10.86 -0.49 -4.85
CA TRP A 107 -9.97 -0.73 -5.98
C TRP A 107 -8.51 -0.63 -5.56
N VAL A 108 -7.70 -1.61 -5.96
CA VAL A 108 -6.25 -1.59 -5.87
C VAL A 108 -5.68 -1.38 -7.27
N VAL A 109 -4.83 -0.37 -7.46
CA VAL A 109 -4.13 -0.12 -8.72
C VAL A 109 -2.66 -0.52 -8.55
N ASN A 110 -2.18 -1.36 -9.45
CA ASN A 110 -0.86 -1.96 -9.38
C ASN A 110 -0.04 -1.63 -10.63
N GLY A 111 1.26 -1.43 -10.47
CA GLY A 111 2.17 -1.10 -11.58
C GLY A 111 2.41 0.41 -11.76
N PRO A 112 3.15 0.80 -12.82
CA PRO A 112 3.58 2.18 -13.01
C PRO A 112 2.42 3.09 -13.44
N ILE A 113 1.99 3.98 -12.56
CA ILE A 113 0.88 4.93 -12.84
C ILE A 113 1.42 6.23 -13.45
N ARG A 114 2.60 6.67 -13.02
CA ARG A 114 3.30 7.86 -13.52
C ARG A 114 4.33 7.41 -14.54
N LYS A 115 4.22 7.90 -15.77
CA LYS A 115 5.26 7.68 -16.79
C LYS A 115 6.55 8.34 -16.31
N GLU A 116 7.68 7.69 -16.56
CA GLU A 116 8.99 8.32 -16.42
C GLU A 116 8.96 9.63 -17.22
N LEU A 117 9.26 10.72 -16.53
CA LEU A 117 9.55 11.98 -17.18
C LEU A 117 10.76 11.73 -18.09
N SER A 118 10.75 12.30 -19.29
CA SER A 118 11.80 12.09 -20.31
C SER A 118 13.21 12.11 -19.72
N GLU A 119 14.14 11.35 -20.30
CA GLU A 119 15.56 11.12 -19.91
C GLU A 119 16.38 12.36 -19.46
N LYS A 120 15.84 13.57 -19.61
CA LYS A 120 16.41 14.84 -19.17
C LYS A 120 16.07 15.25 -17.73
N GLU A 121 15.15 14.55 -17.07
CA GLU A 121 14.78 14.83 -15.67
C GLU A 121 15.36 13.75 -14.74
N LYS A 122 15.83 14.16 -13.55
CA LYS A 122 16.41 13.23 -12.55
C LYS A 122 15.51 12.01 -12.38
N PRO A 123 16.07 10.79 -12.27
CA PRO A 123 15.26 9.59 -12.07
C PRO A 123 14.36 9.80 -10.85
N PRO A 124 13.08 9.42 -10.93
CA PRO A 124 12.16 9.60 -9.82
C PRO A 124 12.76 8.94 -8.57
N HIS A 125 12.74 9.66 -7.44
CA HIS A 125 13.19 9.13 -6.17
C HIS A 125 12.25 7.98 -5.76
N CYS A 126 12.63 6.74 -6.09
CA CYS A 126 11.93 5.54 -5.67
C CYS A 126 12.54 5.06 -4.36
N SER A 127 11.76 5.13 -3.28
CA SER A 127 12.11 4.54 -2.00
C SER A 127 11.21 3.33 -1.73
N VAL A 128 11.80 2.27 -1.19
CA VAL A 128 11.09 1.07 -0.77
C VAL A 128 11.38 0.86 0.70
N ASN A 129 10.34 0.79 1.52
CA ASN A 129 10.44 0.55 2.94
C ASN A 129 10.16 -0.93 3.22
N ARG A 130 11.13 -1.64 3.81
CA ARG A 130 10.98 -3.04 4.23
C ARG A 130 10.85 -3.12 5.74
N ILE A 131 9.71 -3.60 6.22
CA ILE A 131 9.45 -3.88 7.63
C ILE A 131 9.46 -5.39 7.83
N THR A 132 10.16 -5.85 8.87
CA THR A 132 10.16 -7.25 9.30
C THR A 132 9.72 -7.29 10.75
N VAL A 133 8.76 -8.17 11.05
CA VAL A 133 8.27 -8.40 12.40
C VAL A 133 8.81 -9.73 12.88
N THR A 134 9.43 -9.73 14.07
CA THR A 134 9.93 -10.93 14.72
C THR A 134 9.51 -10.91 16.18
N GLU A 135 8.89 -11.99 16.65
CA GLU A 135 8.61 -12.17 18.08
C GLU A 135 9.91 -12.53 18.80
N ILE A 136 10.27 -11.74 19.83
CA ILE A 136 11.55 -11.86 20.53
C ILE A 136 11.72 -13.24 21.18
N GLU A 137 10.62 -13.86 21.62
CA GLU A 137 10.61 -15.21 22.20
C GLU A 137 11.14 -16.29 21.24
N LYS A 138 11.02 -16.08 19.92
CA LYS A 138 11.49 -17.00 18.87
C LYS A 138 12.96 -16.79 18.48
N LEU A 139 13.63 -15.78 19.04
CA LEU A 139 15.05 -15.48 18.78
C LEU A 139 15.98 -16.02 19.89
N LEU A 140 15.43 -16.63 20.94
CA LEU A 140 16.17 -17.17 22.09
C LEU A 140 16.43 -18.69 21.97
N VAL A 141 16.35 -19.24 20.74
CA VAL A 141 16.63 -20.66 20.42
C VAL A 141 17.97 -20.79 19.73
#